data_AF-A0A1I2E2T9-F1
#
_entry.id   AF-A0A1I2E2T9-F1
#
_cell.length_a   1.000
_cell.length_b   1.000
_cell.length_c   1.000
_cell.angle_alpha   90.00
_cell.angle_beta   90.00
_cell.angle_gamma   90.00
#
_symmetry.space_group_name_H-M   'P 1'
#
loop_
_entity.id
_entity.type
_entity.pdbx_description
1 polymer ?
#
loop_
_entity_poly.entity_id
_entity_poly.type
_entity_poly.pdbx_seq_one_letter_code
_entity_poly.pdbx_strand_id
1 'polypeptide(L)'
;MEETATVASLRAENDDLRARIARLEREAAETQRATEERLKLAAALEILYRGLPDLFFQLRLDGTITHFLASPSTPLYVPPEFFIGKRMQDVLPPEVGAQFEATFATAAGPTGKARLEYPLEMGGTIEWFEARVIRVGEDGLVKVVRNITEQRRDREAVLRLNAELEARVAERTAALEAAAAEHVALQQQVIEAQRATLLALSTPLVPIARHVVAVPLVGDVDAERAGRLLEAILEGVQARRAAFVLLDVTGVPRVDEVAARALADVTRAVRLLGAELVLTGIKPEVARVLVELGADFGGAQTLPSLEHGIAYAMQSAATRKKR
;
A
#
# COMPACT_ATOMS: atom_id res chain seq x y z
N MET A 1 -55.91 10.48 101.05
CA MET A 1 -54.47 10.18 100.81
C MET A 1 -54.27 8.99 99.87
N GLU A 2 -55.14 7.96 99.90
CA GLU A 2 -55.09 6.82 98.98
C GLU A 2 -55.38 7.19 97.51
N GLU A 3 -56.40 8.02 97.26
CA GLU A 3 -56.82 8.43 95.91
C GLU A 3 -55.76 9.25 95.16
N THR A 4 -55.00 10.06 95.89
CA THR A 4 -53.86 10.84 95.36
C THR A 4 -52.66 9.98 94.96
N ALA A 5 -52.45 8.82 95.61
CA ALA A 5 -51.37 7.90 95.27
C ALA A 5 -51.68 7.08 94.00
N THR A 6 -52.95 6.66 93.84
CA THR A 6 -53.42 5.94 92.64
C THR A 6 -53.38 6.81 91.39
N VAL A 7 -53.78 8.09 91.49
CA VAL A 7 -53.72 9.04 90.36
C VAL A 7 -52.27 9.34 89.96
N ALA A 8 -51.34 9.42 90.91
CA ALA A 8 -49.92 9.61 90.61
C ALA A 8 -49.30 8.39 89.90
N SER A 9 -49.65 7.17 90.33
CA SER A 9 -49.21 5.92 89.70
C SER A 9 -49.70 5.80 88.26
N LEU A 10 -50.99 6.09 88.02
CA LEU A 10 -51.57 6.04 86.68
C LEU A 10 -50.97 7.09 85.73
N ARG A 11 -50.59 8.27 86.23
CA ARG A 11 -49.88 9.28 85.44
C ARG A 11 -48.48 8.82 85.04
N ALA A 12 -47.72 8.27 85.98
CA ALA A 12 -46.40 7.72 85.70
C ALA A 12 -46.45 6.57 84.69
N GLU A 13 -47.45 5.68 84.79
CA GLU A 13 -47.69 4.61 83.83
C GLU A 13 -48.11 5.15 82.45
N ASN A 14 -48.94 6.20 82.40
CA ASN A 14 -49.31 6.82 81.12
C ASN A 14 -48.10 7.50 80.44
N ASP A 15 -47.22 8.13 81.21
CA ASP A 15 -46.00 8.75 80.70
C ASP A 15 -44.99 7.70 80.20
N ASP A 16 -44.85 6.55 80.89
CA ASP A 16 -44.05 5.42 80.42
C ASP A 16 -44.62 4.80 79.14
N LEU A 17 -45.95 4.61 79.07
CA LEU A 17 -46.62 4.11 77.87
C LEU A 17 -46.45 5.07 76.69
N ARG A 18 -46.55 6.38 76.91
CA ARG A 18 -46.30 7.39 75.87
C ARG A 18 -44.85 7.36 75.39
N ALA A 19 -43.89 7.21 76.29
CA ALA A 19 -42.48 7.07 75.94
C ALA A 19 -42.21 5.79 75.13
N ARG A 20 -42.84 4.66 75.51
CA ARG A 20 -42.77 3.39 74.79
C ARG A 20 -43.39 3.48 73.38
N ILE A 21 -44.57 4.10 73.25
CA ILE A 21 -45.21 4.32 71.96
C ILE A 21 -44.32 5.18 71.05
N ALA A 22 -43.80 6.30 71.56
CA ALA A 22 -42.91 7.18 70.78
C ALA A 22 -41.62 6.47 70.34
N ARG A 23 -41.11 5.52 71.13
CA ARG A 23 -39.96 4.69 70.74
C ARG A 23 -40.33 3.70 69.63
N LEU A 24 -41.45 2.98 69.79
CA LEU A 24 -41.91 2.01 68.79
C LEU A 24 -42.25 2.69 67.45
N GLU A 25 -42.81 3.89 67.47
CA GLU A 25 -43.09 4.67 66.26
C GLU A 25 -41.81 5.05 65.51
N ARG A 26 -40.72 5.38 66.24
CA ARG A 26 -39.40 5.66 65.62
C ARG A 26 -38.79 4.40 65.01
N GLU A 27 -38.78 3.28 65.76
CA GLU A 27 -38.27 1.99 65.27
C GLU A 27 -39.06 1.51 64.03
N ALA A 28 -40.39 1.70 64.01
CA ALA A 28 -41.23 1.39 62.85
C ALA A 28 -40.92 2.29 61.65
N ALA A 29 -40.76 3.61 61.85
CA ALA A 29 -40.43 4.55 60.78
C ALA A 29 -39.04 4.27 60.17
N GLU A 30 -38.06 3.91 60.99
CA GLU A 30 -36.72 3.52 60.53
C GLU A 30 -36.75 2.22 59.70
N THR A 31 -37.46 1.20 60.19
CA THR A 31 -37.61 -0.08 59.47
C THR A 31 -38.33 0.11 58.14
N GLN A 32 -39.35 0.97 58.10
CA GLN A 32 -40.11 1.26 56.88
C GLN A 32 -39.24 1.99 55.85
N ARG A 33 -38.46 3.01 56.26
CA ARG A 33 -37.51 3.70 55.37
C ARG A 33 -36.47 2.75 54.80
N ALA A 34 -35.87 1.89 55.64
CA ALA A 34 -34.90 0.89 55.18
C ALA A 34 -35.51 -0.09 54.17
N THR A 35 -36.76 -0.50 54.40
CA THR A 35 -37.48 -1.40 53.48
C THR A 35 -37.77 -0.73 52.14
N GLU A 36 -38.20 0.54 52.16
CA GLU A 36 -38.45 1.33 50.95
C GLU A 36 -37.18 1.56 50.13
N GLU A 37 -36.05 1.89 50.77
CA GLU A 37 -34.76 2.05 50.09
C GLU A 37 -34.30 0.73 49.46
N ARG A 38 -34.48 -0.39 50.16
CA ARG A 38 -34.15 -1.72 49.64
C ARG A 38 -35.01 -2.09 48.43
N LEU A 39 -36.31 -1.76 48.45
CA LEU A 39 -37.22 -1.95 47.33
C LEU A 39 -36.82 -1.10 46.11
N LYS A 40 -36.47 0.17 46.33
CA LYS A 40 -35.98 1.07 45.26
C LYS A 40 -34.70 0.54 44.62
N LEU A 41 -33.73 0.10 45.42
CA LEU A 41 -32.48 -0.46 44.93
C LEU A 41 -32.70 -1.78 44.17
N ALA A 42 -33.57 -2.66 44.69
CA ALA A 42 -33.93 -3.90 44.01
C ALA A 42 -34.58 -3.66 42.65
N ALA A 43 -35.53 -2.72 42.57
CA ALA A 43 -36.17 -2.33 41.31
C ALA A 43 -35.17 -1.72 40.31
N ALA A 44 -34.25 -0.87 40.77
CA ALA A 44 -33.23 -0.28 39.91
C ALA A 44 -32.26 -1.33 39.33
N LEU A 45 -31.87 -2.33 40.14
CA LEU A 45 -31.08 -3.46 39.66
C LEU A 45 -31.85 -4.29 38.63
N GLU A 46 -33.13 -4.58 38.86
CA GLU A 46 -33.95 -5.32 37.91
C GLU A 46 -34.06 -4.60 36.54
N ILE A 47 -34.22 -3.28 36.56
CA ILE A 47 -34.23 -2.45 35.33
C ILE A 47 -32.89 -2.51 34.60
N LEU A 48 -31.77 -2.38 35.34
CA LEU A 48 -30.43 -2.47 34.77
C LEU A 48 -30.21 -3.82 34.07
N TYR A 49 -30.65 -4.93 34.69
CA TYR A 49 -30.51 -6.26 34.11
C TYR A 49 -31.38 -6.47 32.87
N ARG A 50 -32.62 -5.94 32.83
CA ARG A 50 -33.48 -6.03 31.64
C ARG A 50 -32.93 -5.26 30.44
N GLY A 51 -32.12 -4.23 30.67
CA GLY A 51 -31.45 -3.47 29.61
C GLY A 51 -30.21 -4.16 29.01
N LEU A 52 -29.72 -5.24 29.63
CA LEU A 52 -28.57 -5.99 29.15
C LEU A 52 -29.04 -7.27 28.43
N PRO A 53 -28.47 -7.63 27.27
CA PRO A 53 -28.77 -8.88 26.56
C PRO A 53 -28.08 -10.10 27.21
N ASP A 54 -27.81 -10.05 28.52
CA ASP A 54 -27.04 -11.04 29.25
C ASP A 54 -27.94 -11.92 30.13
N LEU A 55 -27.55 -13.19 30.26
CA LEU A 55 -28.20 -14.22 31.08
C LEU A 55 -27.41 -14.41 32.37
N PHE A 56 -28.05 -14.29 33.51
CA PHE A 56 -27.41 -14.41 34.82
C PHE A 56 -27.89 -15.66 35.52
N PHE A 57 -26.96 -16.40 36.13
CA PHE A 57 -27.26 -17.53 37.00
C PHE A 57 -26.53 -17.38 38.33
N GLN A 58 -27.25 -17.64 39.41
CA GLN A 58 -26.63 -17.91 40.70
C GLN A 58 -26.51 -19.42 40.86
N LEU A 59 -25.33 -19.84 41.26
CA LEU A 59 -24.94 -21.23 41.37
C LEU A 59 -24.29 -21.47 42.74
N ARG A 60 -24.38 -22.70 43.24
CA ARG A 60 -23.48 -23.17 44.30
C ARG A 60 -22.11 -23.53 43.72
N LEU A 61 -21.10 -23.74 44.58
CA LEU A 61 -19.76 -24.19 44.15
C LEU A 61 -19.76 -25.49 43.33
N ASP A 62 -20.74 -26.37 43.55
CA ASP A 62 -20.88 -27.64 42.82
C ASP A 62 -21.53 -27.49 41.42
N GLY A 63 -21.94 -26.28 41.04
CA GLY A 63 -22.61 -25.95 39.79
C GLY A 63 -24.14 -26.01 39.85
N THR A 64 -24.74 -26.25 41.01
CA THR A 64 -26.21 -26.31 41.18
C THR A 64 -26.84 -24.94 40.96
N ILE A 65 -27.81 -24.84 40.04
CA ILE A 65 -28.52 -23.60 39.72
C ILE A 65 -29.55 -23.29 40.80
N THR A 66 -29.35 -22.19 41.53
CA THR A 66 -30.30 -21.76 42.58
C THR A 66 -31.26 -20.68 42.08
N HIS A 67 -30.77 -19.79 41.23
CA HIS A 67 -31.54 -18.68 40.70
C HIS A 67 -31.06 -18.29 39.30
N PHE A 68 -31.94 -17.69 38.50
CA PHE A 68 -31.57 -17.14 37.20
C PHE A 68 -32.30 -15.82 36.95
N LEU A 69 -31.69 -14.98 36.12
CA LEU A 69 -32.28 -13.74 35.63
C LEU A 69 -31.98 -13.62 34.14
N ALA A 70 -33.02 -13.40 33.35
CA ALA A 70 -32.94 -13.26 31.90
C ALA A 70 -33.94 -12.22 31.43
N SER A 71 -33.61 -11.50 30.35
CA SER A 71 -34.59 -10.67 29.66
C SER A 71 -35.64 -11.57 28.98
N PRO A 72 -36.92 -11.16 28.90
CA PRO A 72 -37.98 -11.96 28.25
C PRO A 72 -37.68 -12.36 26.80
N SER A 73 -36.83 -11.60 26.10
CA SER A 73 -36.42 -11.87 24.72
C SER A 73 -35.18 -12.75 24.60
N THR A 74 -34.51 -13.10 25.71
CA THR A 74 -33.30 -13.90 25.68
C THR A 74 -33.66 -15.39 25.63
N PRO A 75 -33.29 -16.12 24.57
CA PRO A 75 -33.60 -17.54 24.47
C PRO A 75 -32.87 -18.36 25.54
N LEU A 76 -33.59 -19.30 26.15
CA LEU A 76 -33.04 -20.29 27.08
C LEU A 76 -32.86 -21.62 26.36
N TYR A 77 -31.77 -22.33 26.64
CA TYR A 77 -31.49 -23.65 26.06
C TYR A 77 -32.57 -24.69 26.43
N VAL A 78 -33.00 -24.69 27.69
CA VAL A 78 -34.16 -25.47 28.16
C VAL A 78 -35.02 -24.61 29.09
N PRO A 79 -36.33 -24.92 29.27
CA PRO A 79 -37.19 -24.16 30.16
C PRO A 79 -36.69 -24.19 31.63
N PRO A 80 -36.98 -23.14 32.43
CA PRO A 80 -36.51 -23.02 33.82
C PRO A 80 -36.78 -24.22 34.72
N GLU A 81 -37.94 -24.86 34.51
CA GLU A 81 -38.39 -26.04 35.25
C GLU A 81 -37.42 -27.23 35.14
N PHE A 82 -36.64 -27.28 34.06
CA PHE A 82 -35.73 -28.39 33.79
C PHE A 82 -34.33 -28.19 34.36
N PHE A 83 -33.96 -26.95 34.74
CA PHE A 83 -32.61 -26.62 35.18
C PHE A 83 -32.51 -26.09 36.61
N ILE A 84 -33.58 -25.52 37.17
CA ILE A 84 -33.56 -25.02 38.55
C ILE A 84 -33.37 -26.19 39.53
N GLY A 85 -32.43 -26.01 40.46
CA GLY A 85 -32.05 -27.02 41.46
C GLY A 85 -31.17 -28.15 40.93
N LYS A 86 -30.82 -28.16 39.63
CA LYS A 86 -29.91 -29.14 39.03
C LYS A 86 -28.53 -28.56 38.80
N ARG A 87 -27.53 -29.42 38.65
CA ARG A 87 -26.18 -29.02 38.26
C ARG A 87 -26.18 -28.60 36.79
N MET A 88 -25.61 -27.44 36.49
CA MET A 88 -25.60 -26.88 35.14
C MET A 88 -24.93 -27.81 34.11
N GLN A 89 -23.89 -28.53 34.52
CA GLN A 89 -23.18 -29.51 33.69
C GLN A 89 -24.03 -30.72 33.30
N ASP A 90 -25.07 -31.04 34.07
CA ASP A 90 -25.98 -32.16 33.79
C ASP A 90 -27.15 -31.74 32.87
N VAL A 91 -27.36 -30.43 32.73
CA VAL A 91 -28.41 -29.83 31.89
C VAL A 91 -27.92 -29.55 30.47
N LEU A 92 -26.64 -29.21 30.34
CA LEU A 92 -25.99 -28.89 29.07
C LEU A 92 -25.51 -30.16 28.35
N PRO A 93 -25.20 -30.09 27.04
CA PRO A 93 -24.56 -31.20 26.33
C PRO A 93 -23.27 -31.67 27.04
N PRO A 94 -22.95 -32.99 27.04
CA PRO A 94 -21.84 -33.54 27.83
C PRO A 94 -20.49 -32.84 27.62
N GLU A 95 -20.18 -32.47 26.38
CA GLU A 95 -18.94 -31.80 26.01
C GLU A 95 -18.84 -30.40 26.65
N VAL A 96 -19.96 -29.67 26.65
CA VAL A 96 -20.07 -28.33 27.25
C VAL A 96 -20.13 -28.42 28.77
N GLY A 97 -20.81 -29.43 29.30
CA GLY A 97 -20.89 -29.71 30.74
C GLY A 97 -19.52 -29.96 31.36
N ALA A 98 -18.67 -30.77 30.71
CA ALA A 98 -17.29 -31.02 31.14
C ALA A 98 -16.43 -29.74 31.15
N GLN A 99 -16.60 -28.87 30.14
CA GLN A 99 -15.92 -27.57 30.12
C GLN A 99 -16.37 -26.66 31.27
N PHE A 100 -17.66 -26.68 31.62
CA PHE A 100 -18.17 -25.93 32.76
C PHE A 100 -17.68 -26.48 34.10
N GLU A 101 -17.55 -27.79 34.26
CA GLU A 101 -16.96 -28.39 35.45
C GLU A 101 -15.52 -27.87 35.69
N ALA A 102 -14.68 -27.89 34.65
CA ALA A 102 -13.33 -27.32 34.71
C ALA A 102 -13.35 -25.79 34.98
N THR A 103 -14.30 -25.08 34.37
CA THR A 103 -14.46 -23.62 34.55
C THR A 103 -14.87 -23.27 35.98
N PHE A 104 -15.79 -24.02 36.58
CA PHE A 104 -16.23 -23.82 37.96
C PHE A 104 -15.11 -24.16 38.95
N ALA A 105 -14.37 -25.25 38.74
CA ALA A 105 -13.19 -25.56 39.54
C ALA A 105 -12.15 -24.43 39.49
N THR A 106 -11.92 -23.85 38.31
CA THR A 106 -11.03 -22.70 38.14
C THR A 106 -11.53 -21.46 38.88
N ALA A 107 -12.83 -21.15 38.77
CA ALA A 107 -13.43 -19.99 39.45
C ALA A 107 -13.51 -20.16 40.98
N ALA A 108 -13.67 -21.39 41.47
CA ALA A 108 -13.62 -21.72 42.90
C ALA A 108 -12.20 -21.61 43.49
N GLY A 109 -11.18 -21.65 42.64
CA GLY A 109 -9.79 -21.48 43.00
C GLY A 109 -9.39 -20.04 43.37
N PRO A 110 -8.08 -19.77 43.54
CA PRO A 110 -7.56 -18.50 44.06
C PRO A 110 -7.87 -17.27 43.18
N THR A 111 -8.08 -17.48 41.88
CA THR A 111 -8.37 -16.41 40.92
C THR A 111 -9.77 -15.82 41.10
N GLY A 112 -10.70 -16.59 41.68
CA GLY A 112 -12.09 -16.18 41.92
C GLY A 112 -12.91 -15.90 40.66
N LYS A 113 -12.36 -16.18 39.46
CA LYS A 113 -13.01 -15.89 38.18
C LYS A 113 -12.52 -16.81 37.05
N ALA A 114 -13.41 -17.10 36.11
CA ALA A 114 -13.11 -17.85 34.89
C ALA A 114 -13.97 -17.39 33.70
N ARG A 115 -13.50 -17.63 32.48
CA ARG A 115 -14.20 -17.33 31.22
C ARG A 115 -14.16 -18.54 30.30
N LEU A 116 -15.27 -18.80 29.62
CA LEU A 116 -15.43 -19.89 28.65
C LEU A 116 -16.26 -19.41 27.45
N GLU A 117 -15.83 -19.72 26.24
CA GLU A 117 -16.65 -19.58 25.03
C GLU A 117 -17.06 -20.97 24.54
N TYR A 118 -18.33 -21.16 24.23
CA TYR A 118 -18.87 -22.48 23.90
C TYR A 118 -20.04 -22.37 22.90
N PRO A 119 -20.17 -23.34 21.98
CA PRO A 119 -21.31 -23.44 21.09
C PRO A 119 -22.49 -24.17 21.77
N LEU A 120 -23.71 -23.78 21.44
CA LEU A 120 -24.93 -24.55 21.70
C LEU A 120 -25.78 -24.59 20.45
N GLU A 121 -26.39 -25.73 20.19
CA GLU A 121 -27.38 -25.86 19.13
C GLU A 121 -28.75 -25.45 19.68
N MET A 122 -29.31 -24.36 19.15
CA MET A 122 -30.64 -23.87 19.50
C MET A 122 -31.48 -23.73 18.23
N GLY A 123 -32.64 -24.38 18.18
CA GLY A 123 -33.56 -24.30 17.04
C GLY A 123 -32.95 -24.76 15.70
N GLY A 124 -31.98 -25.68 15.74
CA GLY A 124 -31.26 -26.17 14.54
C GLY A 124 -30.14 -25.25 14.04
N THR A 125 -29.79 -24.21 14.80
CA THR A 125 -28.65 -23.34 14.49
C THR A 125 -27.63 -23.34 15.62
N ILE A 126 -26.34 -23.29 15.28
CA ILE A 126 -25.28 -23.16 16.27
C ILE A 126 -25.15 -21.69 16.66
N GLU A 127 -25.36 -21.42 17.95
CA GLU A 127 -25.12 -20.15 18.59
C GLU A 127 -23.92 -20.25 19.52
N TRP A 128 -23.10 -19.20 19.56
CA TRP A 128 -21.93 -19.10 20.41
C TRP A 128 -22.21 -18.22 21.61
N PHE A 129 -21.80 -18.71 22.77
CA PHE A 129 -21.99 -18.02 24.05
C PHE A 129 -20.65 -17.80 24.75
N GLU A 130 -20.50 -16.65 25.38
CA GLU A 130 -19.44 -16.36 26.34
C GLU A 130 -20.04 -16.48 27.75
N ALA A 131 -19.49 -17.39 28.57
CA ALA A 131 -19.76 -17.44 29.99
C ALA A 131 -18.60 -16.85 30.79
N ARG A 132 -18.94 -16.00 31.76
CA ARG A 132 -18.02 -15.50 32.79
C ARG A 132 -18.53 -15.93 34.14
N VAL A 133 -17.70 -16.63 34.90
CA VAL A 133 -18.03 -17.13 36.24
C VAL A 133 -17.19 -16.38 37.25
N ILE A 134 -17.82 -15.92 38.32
CA ILE A 134 -17.19 -15.16 39.41
C ILE A 134 -17.63 -15.78 40.73
N ARG A 135 -16.68 -16.02 41.64
CA ARG A 135 -16.99 -16.47 43.00
C ARG A 135 -17.52 -15.30 43.83
N VAL A 136 -18.62 -15.53 44.53
CA VAL A 136 -19.28 -14.55 45.39
C VAL A 136 -19.52 -15.19 46.76
N GLY A 137 -18.88 -14.64 47.80
CA GLY A 137 -18.90 -15.23 49.13
C GLY A 137 -18.10 -16.52 49.22
N GLU A 138 -18.36 -17.31 50.28
CA GLU A 138 -17.63 -18.55 50.52
C GLU A 138 -18.09 -19.70 49.59
N ASP A 139 -19.40 -19.82 49.36
CA ASP A 139 -20.01 -20.98 48.71
C ASP A 139 -20.83 -20.68 47.43
N GLY A 140 -20.74 -19.46 46.90
CA GLY A 140 -21.54 -19.00 45.76
C GLY A 140 -20.72 -18.73 44.51
N LEU A 141 -21.30 -19.01 43.36
CA LEU A 141 -20.82 -18.58 42.04
C LEU A 141 -21.91 -17.76 41.34
N VAL A 142 -21.51 -16.70 40.66
CA VAL A 142 -22.36 -15.96 39.72
C VAL A 142 -21.82 -16.18 38.33
N LYS A 143 -22.68 -16.61 37.41
CA LYS A 143 -22.37 -16.79 36.00
C LYS A 143 -23.13 -15.77 35.17
N VAL A 144 -22.42 -15.07 34.30
CA VAL A 144 -22.98 -14.20 33.26
C VAL A 144 -22.77 -14.89 31.91
N VAL A 145 -23.81 -14.98 31.10
CA VAL A 145 -23.80 -15.60 29.77
C VAL A 145 -24.22 -14.57 28.75
N ARG A 146 -23.39 -14.36 27.74
CA ARG A 146 -23.66 -13.45 26.63
C ARG A 146 -23.66 -14.20 25.32
N ASN A 147 -24.64 -13.93 24.46
CA ASN A 147 -24.60 -14.42 23.08
C ASN A 147 -23.56 -13.61 22.29
N ILE A 148 -22.57 -14.29 21.72
CA ILE A 148 -21.49 -13.69 20.92
C ILE A 148 -21.57 -14.11 19.45
N THR A 149 -22.67 -14.74 19.02
CA THR A 149 -22.82 -15.29 17.66
C THR A 149 -22.67 -14.21 16.59
N GLU A 150 -23.41 -13.11 16.71
CA GLU A 150 -23.36 -11.99 15.76
C GLU A 150 -21.96 -11.35 15.75
N GLN A 151 -21.42 -11.05 16.94
CA GLN A 151 -20.07 -10.50 17.09
C GLN A 151 -18.99 -11.39 16.46
N ARG A 152 -19.11 -12.71 16.58
CA ARG A 152 -18.19 -13.66 15.94
C ARG A 152 -18.35 -13.67 14.42
N ARG A 153 -19.59 -13.68 13.91
CA ARG A 153 -19.87 -13.63 12.47
C ARG A 153 -19.32 -12.36 11.83
N ASP A 154 -19.51 -11.20 12.46
CA ASP A 154 -18.98 -9.93 11.98
C ASP A 154 -17.46 -9.93 11.96
N ARG A 155 -16.84 -10.43 13.03
CA ARG A 155 -15.37 -10.55 13.11
C ARG A 155 -14.81 -11.47 12.03
N GLU A 156 -15.43 -12.63 11.83
CA GLU A 156 -15.02 -13.59 10.80
C GLU A 156 -15.24 -13.03 9.38
N ALA A 157 -16.34 -12.29 9.15
CA ALA A 157 -16.59 -11.61 7.89
C ALA A 157 -15.50 -10.56 7.59
N VAL A 158 -15.15 -9.72 8.57
CA VAL A 158 -14.07 -8.72 8.41
C VAL A 158 -12.73 -9.40 8.09
N LEU A 159 -12.38 -10.48 8.79
CA LEU A 159 -11.13 -11.20 8.52
C LEU A 159 -11.13 -11.79 7.11
N ARG A 160 -12.26 -12.34 6.65
CA ARG A 160 -12.40 -12.87 5.29
C ARG A 160 -12.24 -11.77 4.24
N LEU A 161 -12.91 -10.63 4.43
CA LEU A 161 -12.82 -9.50 3.51
C LEU A 161 -11.40 -8.92 3.45
N ASN A 162 -10.71 -8.83 4.59
CA ASN A 162 -9.32 -8.36 4.63
C ASN A 162 -8.39 -9.29 3.85
N ALA A 163 -8.50 -10.60 4.04
CA ALA A 163 -7.70 -11.57 3.29
C ALA A 163 -7.95 -11.48 1.77
N GLU A 164 -9.22 -11.28 1.36
CA GLU A 164 -9.57 -11.09 -0.05
C GLU A 164 -9.01 -9.77 -0.61
N LEU A 165 -9.08 -8.69 0.17
CA LEU A 165 -8.52 -7.39 -0.22
C LEU A 165 -7.00 -7.45 -0.35
N GLU A 166 -6.30 -8.09 0.59
CA GLU A 166 -4.85 -8.29 0.54
C GLU A 166 -4.44 -9.06 -0.72
N ALA A 167 -5.16 -10.13 -1.07
CA ALA A 167 -4.90 -10.88 -2.30
C ALA A 167 -5.08 -10.01 -3.55
N ARG A 168 -6.16 -9.20 -3.62
CA ARG A 168 -6.40 -8.28 -4.74
C ARG A 168 -5.34 -7.18 -4.84
N VAL A 169 -4.88 -6.65 -3.71
CA VAL A 169 -3.82 -5.62 -3.67
C VAL A 169 -2.50 -6.21 -4.19
N ALA A 170 -2.16 -7.43 -3.78
CA ALA A 170 -0.95 -8.11 -4.27
C ALA A 170 -1.00 -8.33 -5.79
N GLU A 171 -2.13 -8.84 -6.30
CA GLU A 171 -2.34 -9.05 -7.74
C GLU A 171 -2.22 -7.72 -8.52
N ARG A 172 -2.89 -6.67 -8.04
CA ARG A 172 -2.89 -5.37 -8.73
C ARG A 172 -1.53 -4.70 -8.71
N THR A 173 -0.80 -4.80 -7.61
CA THR A 173 0.54 -4.25 -7.48
C THR A 173 1.49 -4.92 -8.48
N ALA A 174 1.48 -6.26 -8.55
CA ALA A 174 2.31 -6.99 -9.50
C ALA A 174 1.97 -6.64 -10.96
N ALA A 175 0.69 -6.49 -11.30
CA ALA A 175 0.27 -6.08 -12.65
C ALA A 175 0.74 -4.66 -13.00
N LEU A 176 0.70 -3.72 -12.04
CA LEU A 176 1.17 -2.36 -12.26
C LEU A 176 2.69 -2.28 -12.43
N GLU A 177 3.44 -3.05 -11.64
CA GLU A 177 4.90 -3.13 -11.77
C GLU A 177 5.31 -3.70 -13.13
N ALA A 178 4.65 -4.76 -13.59
CA ALA A 178 4.89 -5.34 -14.91
C ALA A 178 4.59 -4.34 -16.04
N ALA A 179 3.45 -3.65 -15.98
CA ALA A 179 3.08 -2.63 -16.97
C ALA A 179 4.03 -1.43 -16.96
N ALA A 180 4.51 -1.00 -15.79
CA ALA A 180 5.48 0.07 -15.65
C ALA A 180 6.84 -0.33 -16.27
N ALA A 181 7.30 -1.56 -16.01
CA ALA A 181 8.54 -2.08 -16.61
C ALA A 181 8.45 -2.15 -18.14
N GLU A 182 7.31 -2.61 -18.68
CA GLU A 182 7.06 -2.63 -20.12
C GLU A 182 7.08 -1.23 -20.72
N HIS A 183 6.42 -0.26 -20.07
CA HIS A 183 6.39 1.12 -20.53
C HIS A 183 7.80 1.75 -20.58
N VAL A 184 8.62 1.51 -19.54
CA VAL A 184 10.01 1.99 -19.51
C VAL A 184 10.83 1.37 -20.65
N ALA A 185 10.67 0.07 -20.90
CA ALA A 185 11.36 -0.61 -22.00
C ALA A 185 10.97 -0.03 -23.37
N LEU A 186 9.67 0.20 -23.61
CA LEU A 186 9.19 0.79 -24.86
C LEU A 186 9.71 2.22 -25.05
N GLN A 187 9.69 3.05 -23.99
CA GLN A 187 10.25 4.40 -24.05
C GLN A 187 11.73 4.39 -24.41
N GLN A 188 12.51 3.46 -23.83
CA GLN A 188 13.93 3.33 -24.14
C GLN A 188 14.15 2.97 -25.61
N GLN A 189 13.37 2.02 -26.16
CA GLN A 189 13.42 1.67 -27.57
C GLN A 189 13.10 2.87 -28.48
N VAL A 190 12.11 3.68 -28.13
CA VAL A 190 11.78 4.90 -28.89
C VAL A 190 12.94 5.91 -28.84
N ILE A 191 13.55 6.13 -27.66
CA ILE A 191 14.70 7.04 -27.52
C ILE A 191 15.88 6.57 -28.37
N GLU A 192 16.17 5.27 -28.36
CA GLU A 192 17.25 4.69 -29.15
C GLU A 192 17.00 4.81 -30.64
N ALA A 193 15.78 4.54 -31.10
CA ALA A 193 15.38 4.71 -32.50
C ALA A 193 15.48 6.19 -32.94
N GLN A 194 15.04 7.13 -32.09
CA GLN A 194 15.17 8.56 -32.35
C GLN A 194 16.63 9.00 -32.44
N ARG A 195 17.51 8.53 -31.52
CA ARG A 195 18.95 8.80 -31.57
C ARG A 195 19.60 8.23 -32.83
N ALA A 196 19.26 7.02 -33.23
CA ALA A 196 19.78 6.41 -34.45
C ALA A 196 19.40 7.23 -35.69
N THR A 197 18.15 7.71 -35.74
CA THR A 197 17.67 8.59 -36.82
C THR A 197 18.41 9.93 -36.83
N LEU A 198 18.60 10.56 -35.65
CA LEU A 198 19.37 11.80 -35.54
C LEU A 198 20.82 11.64 -36.00
N LEU A 199 21.46 10.52 -35.68
CA LEU A 199 22.82 10.20 -36.13
C LEU A 199 22.90 9.96 -37.64
N ALA A 200 21.92 9.27 -38.22
CA ALA A 200 21.84 9.10 -39.67
C ALA A 200 21.70 10.45 -40.41
N LEU A 201 21.14 11.47 -39.76
CA LEU A 201 20.97 12.81 -40.31
C LEU A 201 22.20 13.74 -40.10
N SER A 202 23.18 13.38 -39.26
CA SER A 202 24.23 14.34 -38.83
C SER A 202 25.44 14.48 -39.78
N THR A 203 25.66 13.53 -40.68
CA THR A 203 26.75 13.58 -41.69
C THR A 203 26.34 12.86 -43.00
N PRO A 204 25.35 13.37 -43.75
CA PRO A 204 24.81 12.65 -44.90
C PRO A 204 25.81 12.65 -46.07
N LEU A 205 26.27 11.48 -46.49
CA LEU A 205 26.89 11.30 -47.81
C LEU A 205 25.81 11.35 -48.88
N VAL A 206 25.76 12.45 -49.62
CA VAL A 206 24.79 12.69 -50.68
C VAL A 206 25.38 12.28 -52.03
N PRO A 207 24.88 11.22 -52.70
CA PRO A 207 25.36 10.87 -54.03
C PRO A 207 24.87 11.90 -55.05
N ILE A 208 25.79 12.52 -55.79
CA ILE A 208 25.47 13.55 -56.79
C ILE A 208 25.37 12.93 -58.19
N ALA A 209 26.30 12.03 -58.52
CA ALA A 209 26.36 11.35 -59.81
C ALA A 209 27.11 10.02 -59.71
N ARG A 210 27.20 9.27 -60.82
CA ARG A 210 28.07 8.08 -60.87
C ARG A 210 29.50 8.49 -60.53
N HIS A 211 30.05 7.88 -59.48
CA HIS A 211 31.38 8.14 -58.96
C HIS A 211 31.59 9.52 -58.29
N VAL A 212 30.54 10.27 -57.96
CA VAL A 212 30.64 11.57 -57.27
C VAL A 212 29.75 11.56 -56.01
N VAL A 213 30.35 11.82 -54.86
CA VAL A 213 29.65 11.95 -53.58
C VAL A 213 29.91 13.32 -52.95
N ALA A 214 28.92 13.90 -52.30
CA ALA A 214 29.04 15.14 -51.55
C ALA A 214 28.84 14.89 -50.05
N VAL A 215 29.56 15.65 -49.24
CA VAL A 215 29.53 15.61 -47.78
C VAL A 215 29.41 17.04 -47.28
N PRO A 216 28.18 17.52 -47.02
CA PRO A 216 27.98 18.84 -46.44
C PRO A 216 28.29 18.83 -44.95
N LEU A 217 29.07 19.81 -44.50
CA LEU A 217 29.35 20.08 -43.09
C LEU A 217 28.53 21.29 -42.62
N VAL A 218 27.71 21.06 -41.60
CA VAL A 218 26.83 22.09 -41.01
C VAL A 218 27.06 22.19 -39.51
N GLY A 219 27.45 23.36 -39.02
CA GLY A 219 27.75 23.59 -37.60
C GLY A 219 29.21 23.32 -37.24
N ASP A 220 29.52 23.40 -35.96
CA ASP A 220 30.89 23.21 -35.45
C ASP A 220 31.39 21.78 -35.75
N VAL A 221 32.69 21.67 -36.04
CA VAL A 221 33.37 20.39 -36.28
C VAL A 221 34.27 20.13 -35.08
N ASP A 222 33.90 19.14 -34.25
CA ASP A 222 34.72 18.66 -33.14
C ASP A 222 35.43 17.33 -33.51
N ALA A 223 36.26 16.83 -32.60
CA ALA A 223 37.02 15.60 -32.78
C ALA A 223 36.14 14.38 -33.09
N GLU A 224 35.04 14.23 -32.37
CA GLU A 224 34.13 13.08 -32.49
C GLU A 224 33.39 13.10 -33.83
N ARG A 225 32.98 14.29 -34.27
CA ARG A 225 32.34 14.51 -35.56
C ARG A 225 33.31 14.31 -36.71
N ALA A 226 34.54 14.76 -36.58
CA ALA A 226 35.55 14.61 -37.61
C ALA A 226 35.97 13.14 -37.81
N GLY A 227 36.08 12.37 -36.72
CA GLY A 227 36.29 10.92 -36.79
C GLY A 227 35.16 10.19 -37.52
N ARG A 228 33.90 10.51 -37.17
CA ARG A 228 32.72 9.96 -37.85
C ARG A 228 32.67 10.33 -39.33
N LEU A 229 33.09 11.54 -39.68
CA LEU A 229 33.16 11.98 -41.08
C LEU A 229 34.21 11.20 -41.88
N LEU A 230 35.38 10.94 -41.29
CA LEU A 230 36.41 10.11 -41.91
C LEU A 230 35.87 8.71 -42.21
N GLU A 231 35.32 8.01 -41.21
CA GLU A 231 34.75 6.67 -41.38
C GLU A 231 33.68 6.64 -42.47
N ALA A 232 32.72 7.57 -42.41
CA ALA A 232 31.66 7.66 -43.40
C ALA A 232 32.22 7.86 -44.82
N ILE A 233 33.18 8.77 -45.00
CA ILE A 233 33.79 9.03 -46.32
C ILE A 233 34.49 7.79 -46.85
N LEU A 234 35.25 7.07 -46.02
CA LEU A 234 35.97 5.86 -46.44
C LEU A 234 35.01 4.75 -46.89
N GLU A 235 33.97 4.49 -46.09
CA GLU A 235 32.91 3.54 -46.46
C GLU A 235 32.19 3.99 -47.74
N GLY A 236 31.86 5.27 -47.83
CA GLY A 236 31.17 5.86 -48.98
C GLY A 236 31.96 5.76 -50.27
N VAL A 237 33.27 6.01 -50.23
CA VAL A 237 34.18 5.90 -51.38
C VAL A 237 34.25 4.45 -51.86
N GLN A 238 34.42 3.50 -50.94
CA GLN A 238 34.53 2.08 -51.27
C GLN A 238 33.21 1.51 -51.82
N ALA A 239 32.12 1.68 -51.08
CA ALA A 239 30.82 1.11 -51.42
C ALA A 239 30.28 1.64 -52.76
N ARG A 240 30.54 2.93 -53.06
CA ARG A 240 30.03 3.60 -54.27
C ARG A 240 31.07 3.72 -55.39
N ARG A 241 32.29 3.23 -55.16
CA ARG A 241 33.46 3.41 -56.06
C ARG A 241 33.59 4.88 -56.47
N ALA A 242 33.51 5.79 -55.51
CA ALA A 242 33.56 7.21 -55.80
C ALA A 242 34.95 7.59 -56.33
N ALA A 243 34.99 8.33 -57.43
CA ALA A 243 36.21 8.91 -57.97
C ALA A 243 36.42 10.34 -57.46
N PHE A 244 35.35 11.01 -57.02
CA PHE A 244 35.36 12.37 -56.50
C PHE A 244 34.52 12.45 -55.21
N VAL A 245 35.08 13.09 -54.18
CA VAL A 245 34.42 13.41 -52.91
C VAL A 245 34.38 14.92 -52.78
N LEU A 246 33.19 15.51 -52.76
CA LEU A 246 32.96 16.94 -52.56
C LEU A 246 32.71 17.19 -51.07
N LEU A 247 33.64 17.83 -50.37
CA LEU A 247 33.45 18.21 -48.97
C LEU A 247 33.06 19.68 -48.92
N ASP A 248 31.81 19.96 -48.58
CA ASP A 248 31.27 21.32 -48.51
C ASP A 248 31.34 21.85 -47.08
N VAL A 249 32.16 22.86 -46.86
CA VAL A 249 32.39 23.48 -45.54
C VAL A 249 31.68 24.83 -45.40
N THR A 250 30.76 25.16 -46.30
CA THR A 250 30.01 26.43 -46.29
C THR A 250 29.32 26.71 -44.93
N GLY A 251 28.85 25.66 -44.26
CA GLY A 251 28.14 25.71 -42.99
C GLY A 251 29.02 25.65 -41.74
N VAL A 252 30.35 25.68 -41.87
CA VAL A 252 31.30 25.59 -40.75
C VAL A 252 31.74 27.00 -40.32
N PRO A 253 31.34 27.47 -39.13
CA PRO A 253 31.66 28.83 -38.69
C PRO A 253 33.06 28.95 -38.09
N ARG A 254 33.63 27.86 -37.55
CA ARG A 254 34.96 27.81 -36.91
C ARG A 254 35.62 26.46 -37.17
N VAL A 255 36.94 26.49 -37.28
CA VAL A 255 37.79 25.30 -37.40
C VAL A 255 38.88 25.43 -36.34
N ASP A 256 39.05 24.39 -35.52
CA ASP A 256 40.14 24.30 -34.55
C ASP A 256 41.27 23.39 -35.06
N GLU A 257 42.33 23.23 -34.27
CA GLU A 257 43.48 22.38 -34.61
C GLU A 257 43.09 20.92 -34.87
N VAL A 258 42.12 20.41 -34.11
CA VAL A 258 41.67 19.02 -34.21
C VAL A 258 40.89 18.78 -35.50
N ALA A 259 39.97 19.69 -35.84
CA ALA A 259 39.23 19.67 -37.09
C ALA A 259 40.15 19.83 -38.30
N ALA A 260 41.14 20.74 -38.24
CA ALA A 260 42.12 20.92 -39.32
C ALA A 260 42.95 19.64 -39.57
N ARG A 261 43.41 18.99 -38.49
CA ARG A 261 44.12 17.70 -38.56
C ARG A 261 43.27 16.62 -39.22
N ALA A 262 42.02 16.50 -38.78
CA ALA A 262 41.11 15.48 -39.28
C ALA A 262 40.74 15.70 -40.76
N LEU A 263 40.55 16.96 -41.21
CA LEU A 263 40.35 17.27 -42.63
C LEU A 263 41.58 16.88 -43.48
N ALA A 264 42.80 17.07 -42.95
CA ALA A 264 44.02 16.62 -43.62
C ALA A 264 44.12 15.08 -43.66
N ASP A 265 43.70 14.38 -42.59
CA ASP A 265 43.61 12.91 -42.57
C ASP A 265 42.61 12.38 -43.60
N VAL A 266 41.44 13.00 -43.71
CA VAL A 266 40.44 12.69 -44.75
C VAL A 266 41.05 12.84 -46.14
N THR A 267 41.77 13.93 -46.39
CA THR A 267 42.42 14.18 -47.68
C THR A 267 43.41 13.08 -48.05
N ARG A 268 44.27 12.67 -47.09
CA ARG A 268 45.22 11.58 -47.29
C ARG A 268 44.50 10.26 -47.55
N ALA A 269 43.49 9.94 -46.76
CA ALA A 269 42.81 8.66 -46.81
C ALA A 269 41.99 8.49 -48.10
N VAL A 270 41.29 9.54 -48.54
CA VAL A 270 40.58 9.57 -49.84
C VAL A 270 41.56 9.35 -51.01
N ARG A 271 42.73 9.99 -50.96
CA ARG A 271 43.77 9.81 -51.97
C ARG A 271 44.33 8.37 -52.01
N LEU A 272 44.53 7.75 -50.84
CA LEU A 272 44.96 6.35 -50.73
C LEU A 272 43.94 5.38 -51.33
N LEU A 273 42.65 5.71 -51.26
CA LEU A 273 41.57 4.95 -51.92
C LEU A 273 41.45 5.23 -53.43
N GLY A 274 42.31 6.08 -54.01
CA GLY A 274 42.32 6.40 -55.43
C GLY A 274 41.22 7.38 -55.86
N ALA A 275 40.59 8.06 -54.90
CA ALA A 275 39.60 9.11 -55.14
C ALA A 275 40.22 10.49 -54.97
N GLU A 276 39.58 11.49 -55.56
CA GLU A 276 39.99 12.90 -55.47
C GLU A 276 39.07 13.67 -54.53
N LEU A 277 39.66 14.35 -53.54
CA LEU A 277 38.91 15.22 -52.63
C LEU A 277 38.82 16.63 -53.23
N VAL A 278 37.61 17.18 -53.22
CA VAL A 278 37.31 18.55 -53.63
C VAL A 278 36.73 19.30 -52.43
N LEU A 279 37.44 20.28 -51.92
CA LEU A 279 36.98 21.16 -50.85
C LEU A 279 36.18 22.31 -51.45
N THR A 280 35.00 22.59 -50.90
CA THR A 280 34.14 23.67 -51.37
C THR A 280 33.65 24.55 -50.22
N GLY A 281 33.41 25.84 -50.49
CA GLY A 281 32.80 26.74 -49.50
C GLY A 281 33.72 27.25 -48.39
N ILE A 282 35.04 27.21 -48.59
CA ILE A 282 36.00 27.75 -47.62
C ILE A 282 35.88 29.28 -47.58
N LYS A 283 35.45 29.82 -46.42
CA LYS A 283 35.40 31.26 -46.16
C LYS A 283 36.79 31.83 -45.85
N PRO A 284 37.05 33.13 -46.09
CA PRO A 284 38.37 33.74 -45.85
C PRO A 284 38.88 33.62 -44.40
N GLU A 285 37.98 33.59 -43.42
CA GLU A 285 38.33 33.44 -42.00
C GLU A 285 38.84 32.03 -41.73
N VAL A 286 38.17 31.01 -42.29
CA VAL A 286 38.56 29.61 -42.17
C VAL A 286 39.87 29.34 -42.90
N ALA A 287 40.06 29.91 -44.09
CA ALA A 287 41.30 29.76 -44.85
C ALA A 287 42.53 30.26 -44.08
N ARG A 288 42.41 31.41 -43.38
CA ARG A 288 43.48 31.96 -42.55
C ARG A 288 43.88 31.00 -41.44
N VAL A 289 42.90 30.49 -40.71
CA VAL A 289 43.12 29.54 -39.60
C VAL A 289 43.77 28.25 -40.10
N LEU A 290 43.33 27.71 -41.24
CA LEU A 290 43.94 26.50 -41.82
C LEU A 290 45.41 26.69 -42.19
N VAL A 291 45.78 27.87 -42.69
CA VAL A 291 47.18 28.21 -43.01
C VAL A 291 48.01 28.37 -41.74
N GLU A 292 47.49 29.06 -40.72
CA GLU A 292 48.16 29.24 -39.43
C GLU A 292 48.43 27.90 -38.73
N LEU A 293 47.49 26.97 -38.81
CA LEU A 293 47.60 25.62 -38.25
C LEU A 293 48.50 24.69 -39.08
N GLY A 294 49.05 25.16 -40.21
CA GLY A 294 49.91 24.37 -41.08
C GLY A 294 49.20 23.18 -41.73
N ALA A 295 47.89 23.30 -41.99
CA ALA A 295 47.13 22.23 -42.61
C ALA A 295 47.58 22.02 -44.06
N ASP A 296 48.25 20.91 -44.33
CA ASP A 296 48.64 20.50 -45.68
C ASP A 296 47.61 19.57 -46.30
N PHE A 297 46.96 20.07 -47.35
CA PHE A 297 45.99 19.32 -48.13
C PHE A 297 46.57 18.67 -49.40
N GLY A 298 47.88 18.81 -49.67
CA GLY A 298 48.74 17.93 -50.49
C GLY A 298 48.24 17.36 -51.83
N GLY A 299 47.14 17.87 -52.39
CA GLY A 299 46.43 17.27 -53.54
C GLY A 299 44.91 17.40 -53.54
N ALA A 300 44.27 18.00 -52.52
CA ALA A 300 42.86 18.37 -52.60
C ALA A 300 42.64 19.57 -53.52
N GLN A 301 41.62 19.51 -54.36
CA GLN A 301 41.20 20.64 -55.19
C GLN A 301 40.27 21.55 -54.37
N THR A 302 40.56 22.85 -54.29
CA THR A 302 39.67 23.81 -53.60
C THR A 302 38.88 24.63 -54.62
N LEU A 303 37.57 24.74 -54.40
CA LEU A 303 36.65 25.49 -55.26
C LEU A 303 35.71 26.38 -54.42
N PRO A 304 35.22 27.49 -54.97
CA PRO A 304 34.52 28.51 -54.17
C PRO A 304 33.13 28.07 -53.66
N SER A 305 32.44 27.14 -54.34
CA SER A 305 31.13 26.64 -53.88
C SER A 305 30.90 25.19 -54.29
N LEU A 306 29.93 24.53 -53.65
CA LEU A 306 29.56 23.15 -53.99
C LEU A 306 29.16 23.02 -55.47
N GLU A 307 28.47 24.02 -56.03
CA GLU A 307 28.10 24.07 -57.45
C GLU A 307 29.33 23.96 -58.37
N HIS A 308 30.39 24.72 -58.07
CA HIS A 308 31.65 24.64 -58.81
C HIS A 308 32.31 23.26 -58.65
N GLY A 309 32.26 22.68 -57.44
CA GLY A 309 32.75 21.33 -57.18
C GLY A 309 32.03 20.25 -57.98
N ILE A 310 30.70 20.34 -58.09
CA ILE A 310 29.89 19.43 -58.90
C ILE A 310 30.26 19.56 -60.37
N ALA A 311 30.33 20.79 -60.90
CA ALA A 311 30.70 21.03 -62.29
C ALA A 311 32.08 20.45 -62.63
N TYR A 312 33.06 20.68 -61.76
CA TYR A 312 34.42 20.14 -61.87
C TYR A 312 34.42 18.60 -61.88
N ALA A 313 33.81 17.96 -60.88
CA ALA A 313 33.78 16.50 -60.76
C ALA A 313 33.10 15.84 -61.96
N MET A 314 32.02 16.44 -62.47
CA MET A 314 31.30 15.94 -63.64
C MET A 314 32.13 16.03 -64.92
N GLN A 315 32.83 17.15 -65.14
CA GLN A 315 33.74 17.28 -66.30
C GLN A 315 34.92 16.32 -66.20
N SER A 316 35.59 16.25 -65.06
CA SER A 316 36.75 15.38 -64.83
C SER A 316 36.39 13.88 -64.94
N ALA A 317 35.20 13.50 -64.48
CA ALA A 317 34.66 12.14 -64.66
C ALA A 317 34.40 11.82 -66.14
N ALA A 318 33.89 12.77 -66.93
CA ALA A 318 33.67 12.58 -68.36
C ALA A 318 34.98 12.42 -69.15
N THR A 319 36.04 13.13 -68.75
CA THR A 319 37.37 13.05 -69.37
C THR A 319 38.08 11.73 -69.05
N ARG A 320 37.93 11.23 -67.81
CA ARG A 320 38.45 9.91 -67.39
C ARG A 320 37.82 8.74 -68.14
N LYS A 321 36.58 8.87 -68.63
CA LYS A 321 35.88 7.82 -69.38
C LYS A 321 36.30 7.72 -70.86
N LYS A 322 37.04 8.70 -71.37
CA LYS A 322 37.56 8.73 -72.76
C LYS A 322 39.02 8.24 -72.88
N ARG A 323 39.69 7.97 -71.77
CA ARG A 323 41.02 7.34 -71.71
C ARG A 323 40.87 5.87 -71.37
#